data_AF-A0A3A4RAZ8-F1
#
_entry.id   AF-A0A3A4RAZ8-F1
#
_cell.length_a   1.000
_cell.length_b   1.000
_cell.length_c   1.000
_cell.angle_alpha   90.00
_cell.angle_beta   90.00
_cell.angle_gamma   90.00
#
_symmetry.space_group_name_H-M   'P 1'
#
loop_
_entity.id
_entity.type
_entity.pdbx_description
1 polymer ?
#
loop_
_entity_poly.entity_id
_entity_poly.type
_entity_poly.pdbx_seq_one_letter_code
_entity_poly.pdbx_strand_id
1 'polypeptide(L)'
;MKYGFIFLISIMIGLCGCASQQHTKAEYGKFRIVKVNRSLRTMTLRGEGFEIIAQKHPQDSKVIVNDLPYNDRGEEFVVIWSYDGPSLANAPVTMHFDYHYDNKPDVYRVTEQYSTLIPGRKVFRLLNTGDDYYLKGEIQNWRVSIFYDGRKVAEKKSSFFGKL
;
A
#
# COMPACT_ATOMS: atom_id res chain seq x y z
N MET A 1 -39.35 49.15 -56.39
CA MET A 1 -40.20 48.08 -55.81
C MET A 1 -39.45 46.77 -56.00
N LYS A 2 -39.04 45.94 -55.03
CA LYS A 2 -39.40 45.71 -53.62
C LYS A 2 -38.16 45.17 -52.86
N TYR A 3 -38.12 45.48 -51.56
CA TYR A 3 -37.45 44.83 -50.42
C TYR A 3 -37.38 43.28 -50.53
N GLY A 4 -36.52 42.50 -49.87
CA GLY A 4 -35.67 42.54 -48.66
C GLY A 4 -35.08 41.09 -48.56
N PHE A 5 -34.57 40.51 -47.48
CA PHE A 5 -34.23 40.87 -46.11
C PHE A 5 -33.50 39.61 -45.55
N ILE A 6 -32.45 39.83 -44.76
CA ILE A 6 -32.01 39.02 -43.60
C ILE A 6 -31.30 37.65 -43.75
N PHE A 7 -30.14 37.65 -43.07
CA PHE A 7 -29.28 36.58 -42.55
C PHE A 7 -29.99 35.40 -41.86
N LEU A 8 -29.41 34.20 -41.98
CA LEU A 8 -29.38 33.23 -40.88
C LEU A 8 -28.08 32.42 -40.92
N ILE A 9 -27.16 32.78 -40.01
CA ILE A 9 -25.97 32.01 -39.66
C ILE A 9 -26.46 30.85 -38.78
N SER A 10 -26.40 29.62 -39.28
CA SER A 10 -26.52 28.44 -38.43
C SER A 10 -25.19 28.18 -37.74
N ILE A 11 -25.07 28.67 -36.51
CA ILE A 11 -24.05 28.26 -35.56
C ILE A 11 -24.40 26.86 -35.06
N MET A 12 -23.77 25.83 -35.63
CA MET A 12 -23.75 24.49 -35.04
C MET A 12 -22.72 24.50 -33.90
N ILE A 13 -23.16 24.85 -32.69
CA ILE A 13 -22.46 24.52 -31.46
C ILE A 13 -22.56 23.00 -31.30
N GLY A 14 -21.51 22.30 -31.72
CA GLY A 14 -21.29 20.90 -31.41
C GLY A 14 -21.01 20.72 -29.92
N LEU A 15 -22.07 20.73 -29.11
CA LEU A 15 -22.09 20.13 -27.78
C LEU A 15 -22.12 18.60 -27.96
N CYS A 16 -20.98 17.99 -28.30
CA CYS A 16 -20.82 16.57 -28.05
C CYS A 16 -20.28 16.43 -26.63
N GLY A 17 -21.21 16.08 -25.73
CA GLY A 17 -20.98 16.01 -24.30
C GLY A 17 -19.75 15.18 -23.96
N CYS A 18 -18.91 15.75 -23.11
CA CYS A 18 -17.96 14.98 -22.33
C CYS A 18 -18.82 14.07 -21.42
N ALA A 19 -19.12 12.87 -21.91
CA ALA A 19 -19.76 11.83 -21.12
C ALA A 19 -18.80 11.51 -19.99
N SER A 20 -19.00 12.16 -18.85
CA SER A 20 -18.44 11.73 -17.58
C SER A 20 -19.03 10.35 -17.31
N GLN A 21 -18.31 9.30 -17.73
CA GLN A 21 -18.58 7.94 -17.29
C GLN A 21 -18.47 7.96 -15.77
N GLN A 22 -19.62 8.09 -15.12
CA GLN A 22 -19.80 7.72 -13.73
C GLN A 22 -19.65 6.21 -13.68
N HIS A 23 -18.40 5.76 -13.67
CA HIS A 23 -17.99 4.40 -13.40
C HIS A 23 -18.58 4.01 -12.04
N THR A 24 -19.72 3.34 -12.08
CA THR A 24 -20.45 2.92 -10.90
C THR A 24 -19.56 1.95 -10.13
N LYS A 25 -19.40 2.23 -8.84
CA LYS A 25 -18.58 1.52 -7.83
C LYS A 25 -18.77 -0.02 -7.79
N ALA A 26 -19.76 -0.55 -8.50
CA ALA A 26 -20.07 -1.97 -8.58
C ALA A 26 -19.20 -2.75 -9.60
N GLU A 27 -18.55 -2.09 -10.57
CA GLU A 27 -17.93 -2.80 -11.71
C GLU A 27 -16.46 -3.22 -11.46
N TYR A 28 -15.77 -2.58 -10.50
CA TYR A 28 -14.31 -2.73 -10.29
C TYR A 28 -13.93 -3.56 -9.08
N GLY A 29 -14.88 -4.27 -8.46
CA GLY A 29 -14.63 -5.02 -7.24
C GLY A 29 -14.35 -4.16 -6.00
N LYS A 30 -14.09 -4.82 -4.88
CA LYS A 30 -13.85 -4.21 -3.57
C LYS A 30 -12.38 -4.35 -3.18
N PHE A 31 -11.75 -3.22 -2.88
CA PHE A 31 -10.39 -3.15 -2.38
C PHE A 31 -10.39 -2.95 -0.87
N ARG A 32 -9.55 -3.69 -0.15
CA ARG A 32 -9.42 -3.57 1.31
C ARG A 32 -7.98 -3.74 1.75
N ILE A 33 -7.49 -2.84 2.60
CA ILE A 33 -6.24 -3.06 3.32
C ILE A 33 -6.59 -3.82 4.60
N VAL A 34 -6.34 -5.13 4.57
CA VAL A 34 -6.71 -6.06 5.65
C VAL A 34 -5.84 -5.78 6.87
N LYS A 35 -4.52 -5.77 6.70
CA LYS A 35 -3.57 -5.66 7.80
C LYS A 35 -2.32 -4.91 7.36
N VAL A 36 -1.75 -4.18 8.30
CA VAL A 36 -0.37 -3.72 8.23
C VAL A 36 0.27 -4.17 9.54
N ASN A 37 1.25 -5.05 9.44
CA ASN A 37 2.05 -5.48 10.59
C ASN A 37 3.39 -4.78 10.51
N ARG A 38 3.87 -4.33 11.67
CA ARG A 38 5.24 -3.91 11.88
C ARG A 38 5.90 -4.96 12.77
N SER A 39 7.11 -5.37 12.46
CA SER A 39 7.94 -6.22 13.31
C SER A 39 9.36 -5.67 13.37
N LEU A 40 9.87 -5.48 14.58
CA LEU A 40 11.28 -5.20 14.79
C LEU A 40 12.09 -6.48 14.55
N ARG A 41 13.15 -6.34 13.78
CA ARG A 41 14.09 -7.41 13.44
C ARG A 41 15.38 -7.16 14.20
N THR A 42 15.48 -7.73 15.40
CA THR A 42 16.68 -7.55 16.25
C THR A 42 17.40 -8.87 16.52
N MET A 43 16.69 -10.00 16.58
CA MET A 43 17.22 -11.28 17.06
C MET A 43 16.71 -12.47 16.25
N THR A 44 17.48 -13.56 16.23
CA THR A 44 17.03 -14.88 15.78
C THR A 44 17.02 -15.88 16.93
N LEU A 45 15.93 -16.63 17.05
CA LEU A 45 15.86 -17.79 17.94
C LEU A 45 16.36 -19.00 17.15
N ARG A 46 17.52 -19.56 17.52
CA ARG A 46 18.03 -20.80 16.95
C ARG A 46 18.06 -21.87 18.04
N GLY A 47 17.31 -22.94 17.82
CA GLY A 47 17.30 -24.14 18.63
C GLY A 47 16.87 -25.30 17.75
N GLU A 48 17.61 -26.41 17.80
CA GLU A 48 17.20 -27.66 17.17
C GLU A 48 15.95 -28.16 17.91
N GLY A 49 14.83 -28.35 17.20
CA GLY A 49 13.65 -29.02 17.76
C GLY A 49 12.58 -28.16 18.43
N PHE A 50 12.20 -27.00 17.86
CA PHE A 50 10.95 -26.34 18.27
C PHE A 50 9.73 -27.01 17.62
N GLU A 51 9.35 -28.16 18.18
CA GLU A 51 7.94 -28.52 18.24
C GLU A 51 7.37 -27.72 19.42
N ILE A 52 6.39 -26.85 19.18
CA ILE A 52 5.68 -26.15 20.26
C ILE A 52 4.81 -27.19 20.97
N ILE A 53 5.42 -28.04 21.80
CA ILE A 53 4.71 -28.84 22.78
C ILE A 53 4.56 -27.95 24.00
N ALA A 54 3.40 -27.27 24.07
CA ALA A 54 2.88 -26.83 25.35
C ALA A 54 2.91 -28.04 26.30
N GLN A 55 3.61 -27.90 27.44
CA GLN A 55 3.81 -28.89 28.51
C GLN A 55 5.04 -29.82 28.39
N LYS A 56 6.24 -29.35 28.77
CA LYS A 56 7.05 -30.00 29.84
C LYS A 56 8.36 -29.26 30.15
N HIS A 57 8.55 -29.03 31.46
CA HIS A 57 9.76 -28.69 32.21
C HIS A 57 10.55 -27.39 31.94
N PRO A 58 10.79 -26.53 32.95
CA PRO A 58 11.37 -25.18 32.75
C PRO A 58 12.91 -25.08 32.79
N GLN A 59 13.70 -26.16 32.72
CA GLN A 59 15.11 -26.09 33.17
C GLN A 59 16.22 -26.46 32.17
N ASP A 60 15.95 -27.00 30.97
CA ASP A 60 17.06 -27.48 30.10
C ASP A 60 17.13 -26.90 28.67
N SER A 61 16.24 -25.96 28.28
CA SER A 61 16.38 -25.30 26.99
C SER A 61 17.30 -24.06 27.11
N LYS A 62 18.59 -24.23 26.84
CA LYS A 62 19.51 -23.09 26.65
C LYS A 62 19.15 -22.38 25.34
N VAL A 63 18.24 -21.41 25.42
CA VAL A 63 17.93 -20.53 24.28
C VAL A 63 19.15 -19.65 24.03
N ILE A 64 19.90 -19.96 22.96
CA ILE A 64 20.98 -19.08 22.50
C ILE A 64 20.32 -17.99 21.65
N VAL A 65 20.31 -16.77 22.19
CA VAL A 65 19.84 -15.59 21.47
C VAL A 65 21.04 -14.98 20.76
N ASN A 66 21.05 -15.05 19.44
CA ASN A 66 22.05 -14.35 18.62
C ASN A 66 21.41 -13.12 18.01
N ASP A 67 22.12 -12.00 18.08
CA ASP A 67 21.75 -10.82 17.32
C ASP A 67 21.77 -11.13 15.82
N LEU A 68 20.87 -10.49 15.07
CA LEU A 68 20.90 -10.54 13.61
C LEU A 68 22.18 -9.86 13.06
N PRO A 69 22.67 -10.24 11.87
CA PRO A 69 23.67 -9.44 11.15
C PRO A 69 23.18 -8.00 10.97
N TYR A 70 24.10 -7.03 10.94
CA TYR A 70 23.77 -5.59 10.83
C TYR A 70 22.76 -5.29 9.69
N ASN A 71 22.97 -5.88 8.52
CA ASN A 71 22.12 -5.69 7.34
C ASN A 71 20.70 -6.27 7.48
N ASP A 72 20.51 -7.18 8.44
CA ASP A 72 19.22 -7.81 8.74
C ASP A 72 18.50 -7.17 9.94
N ARG A 73 19.20 -6.29 10.68
CA ARG A 73 18.63 -5.55 11.80
C ARG A 73 17.82 -4.35 11.31
N GLY A 74 16.70 -4.11 11.97
CA GLY A 74 15.85 -2.95 11.73
C GLY A 74 14.39 -3.30 11.89
N GLU A 75 13.59 -3.06 10.85
CA GLU A 75 12.16 -3.34 10.86
C GLU A 75 11.62 -3.82 9.51
N GLU A 76 10.55 -4.62 9.58
CA GLU A 76 9.77 -5.07 8.44
C GLU A 76 8.31 -4.62 8.60
N PHE A 77 7.76 -4.08 7.51
CA PHE A 77 6.33 -3.85 7.37
C PHE A 77 5.75 -4.85 6.38
N VAL A 78 4.75 -5.62 6.83
CA VAL A 78 3.98 -6.52 5.98
C VAL A 78 2.58 -5.98 5.81
N VAL A 79 2.28 -5.53 4.59
CA VAL A 79 0.97 -5.06 4.18
C VAL A 79 0.23 -6.22 3.52
N ILE A 80 -0.90 -6.60 4.10
CA ILE A 80 -1.84 -7.55 3.51
C ILE A 80 -3.05 -6.76 3.05
N TRP A 81 -3.33 -6.82 1.76
CA TRP A 81 -4.54 -6.24 1.18
C TRP A 81 -5.28 -7.28 0.35
N SER A 82 -6.55 -7.05 0.09
CA SER A 82 -7.38 -7.95 -0.69
C SER A 82 -8.18 -7.20 -1.74
N TYR A 83 -8.42 -7.94 -2.82
CA TYR A 83 -9.27 -7.56 -3.91
C TYR A 83 -10.35 -8.62 -4.08
N ASP A 84 -11.60 -8.17 -4.21
CA ASP A 84 -12.77 -9.03 -4.41
C ASP A 84 -13.57 -8.49 -5.60
N GLY A 85 -13.33 -9.07 -6.77
CA GLY A 85 -13.87 -8.62 -8.05
C GLY A 85 -13.38 -9.51 -9.20
N PRO A 86 -13.72 -9.18 -10.45
CA PRO A 86 -13.26 -9.94 -11.62
C PRO A 86 -11.74 -9.84 -11.79
N SER A 87 -11.12 -10.86 -12.37
CA SER A 87 -9.71 -10.78 -12.76
C SER A 87 -9.51 -9.70 -13.83
N LEU A 88 -8.55 -8.81 -13.62
CA LEU A 88 -8.23 -7.71 -14.52
C LEU A 88 -6.83 -7.91 -15.09
N ALA A 89 -6.73 -8.05 -16.41
CA ALA A 89 -5.46 -7.95 -17.13
C ALA A 89 -5.14 -6.47 -17.38
N ASN A 90 -3.87 -6.08 -17.31
CA ASN A 90 -3.40 -4.70 -17.42
C ASN A 90 -4.10 -3.75 -16.42
N ALA A 91 -4.23 -4.22 -15.17
CA ALA A 91 -4.92 -3.46 -14.15
C ALA A 91 -4.12 -2.19 -13.81
N PRO A 92 -4.70 -0.98 -13.87
CA PRO A 92 -4.02 0.26 -13.48
C PRO A 92 -4.01 0.40 -11.95
N VAL A 93 -3.55 -0.63 -11.25
CA VAL A 93 -3.55 -0.70 -9.78
C VAL A 93 -2.17 -0.35 -9.27
N THR A 94 -2.14 0.56 -8.32
CA THR A 94 -0.90 1.00 -7.67
C THR A 94 -1.10 1.07 -6.17
N MET A 95 -0.19 0.50 -5.40
CA MET A 95 -0.13 0.66 -3.96
C MET A 95 1.00 1.62 -3.61
N HIS A 96 0.69 2.65 -2.82
CA HIS A 96 1.68 3.53 -2.22
C HIS A 96 1.83 3.21 -0.73
N PHE A 97 3.07 3.08 -0.28
CA PHE A 97 3.45 3.08 1.13
C PHE A 97 4.19 4.39 1.41
N ASP A 98 3.47 5.35 1.98
CA ASP A 98 4.01 6.65 2.41
C ASP A 98 4.44 6.58 3.87
N TYR A 99 5.59 7.13 4.23
CA TYR A 99 6.10 7.04 5.60
C TYR A 99 7.08 8.15 5.98
N HIS A 100 7.24 8.34 7.29
CA HIS A 100 8.22 9.24 7.89
C HIS A 100 9.12 8.47 8.83
N TYR A 101 10.41 8.79 8.79
CA TYR A 101 11.34 8.39 9.83
C TYR A 101 11.25 9.35 11.01
N ASP A 102 11.59 8.87 12.21
CA ASP A 102 11.63 9.69 13.43
C ASP A 102 12.52 10.92 13.29
N ASN A 103 13.69 10.72 12.66
CA ASN A 103 14.74 11.72 12.59
C ASN A 103 14.77 12.50 11.28
N LYS A 104 13.72 12.42 10.45
CA LYS A 104 13.66 13.08 9.13
C LYS A 104 12.32 13.79 8.92
N PRO A 105 12.33 15.03 8.41
CA PRO A 105 11.10 15.78 8.16
C PRO A 105 10.34 15.29 6.91
N ASP A 106 11.03 14.64 5.97
CA ASP A 106 10.47 14.30 4.66
C ASP A 106 9.50 13.11 4.72
N VAL A 107 8.54 13.11 3.78
CA VAL A 107 7.70 11.94 3.46
C VAL A 107 8.42 11.11 2.41
N TYR A 108 8.64 9.84 2.70
CA TYR A 108 9.16 8.85 1.76
C TYR A 108 8.00 8.04 1.18
N ARG A 109 8.15 7.57 -0.07
CA ARG A 109 7.15 6.76 -0.75
C ARG A 109 7.80 5.56 -1.43
N VAL A 110 7.24 4.38 -1.18
CA VAL A 110 7.46 3.20 -2.02
C VAL A 110 6.20 2.88 -2.79
N THR A 111 6.36 2.56 -4.07
CA THR A 111 5.27 2.31 -5.00
C THR A 111 5.37 0.89 -5.55
N GLU A 112 4.28 0.13 -5.44
CA GLU A 112 4.13 -1.20 -6.03
C GLU A 112 3.03 -1.16 -7.10
N GLN A 113 3.34 -1.60 -8.31
CA GLN A 113 2.38 -1.66 -9.42
C GLN A 113 1.95 -3.10 -9.68
N TYR A 114 0.66 -3.31 -9.89
CA TYR A 114 0.10 -4.63 -10.17
C TYR A 114 -0.42 -4.67 -11.60
N SER A 115 0.37 -5.22 -12.52
CA SER A 115 0.00 -5.35 -13.93
C SER A 115 -1.18 -6.32 -14.18
N THR A 116 -1.33 -7.32 -13.32
CA THR A 116 -2.46 -8.25 -13.33
C THR A 116 -3.06 -8.33 -11.94
N LEU A 117 -4.39 -8.17 -11.86
CA LEU A 117 -5.12 -8.24 -10.61
C LEU A 117 -6.07 -9.44 -10.60
N ILE A 118 -5.72 -10.47 -9.84
CA ILE A 118 -6.61 -11.60 -9.55
C ILE A 118 -7.24 -11.43 -8.16
N PRO A 119 -8.53 -11.81 -7.97
CA PRO A 119 -9.16 -11.79 -6.65
C PRO A 119 -8.37 -12.57 -5.61
N GLY A 120 -8.52 -12.16 -4.35
CA GLY A 120 -7.83 -12.72 -3.19
C GLY A 120 -6.84 -11.76 -2.54
N ARG A 121 -5.99 -12.32 -1.67
CA ARG A 121 -5.01 -11.55 -0.89
C ARG A 121 -3.76 -11.27 -1.69
N LYS A 122 -3.11 -10.16 -1.36
CA LYS A 122 -1.83 -9.71 -1.88
C LYS A 122 -0.99 -9.24 -0.71
N VAL A 123 0.32 -9.43 -0.83
CA VAL A 123 1.28 -9.11 0.22
C VAL A 123 2.32 -8.18 -0.36
N PHE A 124 2.54 -7.06 0.33
CA PHE A 124 3.66 -6.17 0.08
C PHE A 124 4.54 -6.13 1.33
N ARG A 125 5.85 -6.04 1.11
CA ARG A 125 6.84 -5.97 2.19
C ARG A 125 7.74 -4.77 1.99
N LEU A 126 7.91 -3.99 3.05
CA LEU A 126 8.93 -2.95 3.13
C LEU A 126 9.93 -3.36 4.20
N LEU A 127 11.22 -3.35 3.85
CA LEU A 127 12.32 -3.56 4.78
C LEU A 127 13.02 -2.23 4.98
N ASN A 128 13.17 -1.83 6.23
CA ASN A 128 14.02 -0.72 6.66
C ASN A 128 15.11 -1.33 7.55
N THR A 129 16.23 -1.71 6.95
CA THR A 129 17.32 -2.43 7.63
C THR A 129 18.68 -1.85 7.25
N GLY A 130 19.73 -2.27 7.95
CA GLY A 130 21.10 -1.80 7.69
C GLY A 130 21.22 -0.29 7.79
N ASP A 131 21.86 0.34 6.80
CA ASP A 131 22.14 1.78 6.80
C ASP A 131 20.87 2.64 6.81
N ASP A 132 19.80 2.23 6.14
CA ASP A 132 18.55 2.98 6.15
C ASP A 132 17.98 3.08 7.57
N TYR A 133 17.97 1.96 8.29
CA TYR A 133 17.52 1.92 9.68
C TYR A 133 18.48 2.65 10.61
N TYR A 134 19.79 2.45 10.47
CA TYR A 134 20.78 3.03 11.37
C TYR A 134 20.91 4.55 11.20
N LEU A 135 20.85 5.06 9.97
CA LEU A 135 21.06 6.48 9.66
C LEU A 135 19.77 7.30 9.73
N LYS A 136 18.63 6.71 9.34
CA LYS A 136 17.34 7.42 9.30
C LYS A 136 16.49 7.11 10.53
N GLY A 137 16.72 5.97 11.15
CA GLY A 137 16.00 5.51 12.34
C GLY A 137 14.78 4.67 12.00
N GLU A 138 13.89 4.57 12.98
CA GLU A 138 12.61 3.88 12.86
C GLU A 138 11.59 4.69 12.05
N ILE A 139 10.69 3.98 11.39
CA ILE A 139 9.49 4.54 10.79
C ILE A 139 8.45 4.78 11.88
N GLN A 140 8.20 6.05 12.20
CA GLN A 140 7.21 6.46 13.19
C GLN A 140 5.79 6.42 12.62
N ASN A 141 5.62 6.99 11.42
CA ASN A 141 4.32 7.22 10.83
C ASN A 141 4.28 6.64 9.42
N TRP A 142 3.17 5.99 9.09
CA TRP A 142 2.93 5.42 7.76
C TRP A 142 1.47 5.57 7.31
N ARG A 143 1.29 5.54 5.99
CA ARG A 143 0.02 5.46 5.27
C ARG A 143 0.17 4.55 4.06
N VAL A 144 -0.69 3.55 3.98
CA VAL A 144 -0.87 2.71 2.80
C VAL A 144 -2.10 3.18 2.04
N SER A 145 -1.94 3.44 0.74
CA SER A 145 -3.04 3.78 -0.15
C SER A 145 -3.04 2.87 -1.37
N ILE A 146 -4.22 2.41 -1.78
CA ILE A 146 -4.40 1.67 -3.03
C ILE A 146 -5.14 2.59 -3.99
N PHE A 147 -4.59 2.70 -5.19
CA PHE A 147 -5.16 3.43 -6.31
C PHE A 147 -5.56 2.44 -7.41
N TYR A 148 -6.71 2.69 -8.03
CA TYR A 148 -7.16 2.02 -9.23
C TYR A 148 -7.53 3.11 -10.24
N ASP A 149 -6.90 3.08 -11.40
CA ASP A 149 -7.12 4.06 -12.47
C ASP A 149 -6.93 5.51 -11.96
N GLY A 150 -5.84 5.73 -11.23
CA GLY A 150 -5.51 7.02 -10.60
C GLY A 150 -6.39 7.44 -9.43
N ARG A 151 -7.46 6.70 -9.09
CA ARG A 151 -8.37 7.02 -7.99
C ARG A 151 -8.07 6.20 -6.75
N LYS A 152 -8.01 6.85 -5.58
CA LYS A 152 -7.79 6.15 -4.30
C LYS A 152 -9.02 5.32 -3.93
N VAL A 153 -8.86 4.00 -3.84
CA VAL A 153 -9.94 3.04 -3.57
C VAL A 153 -9.88 2.45 -2.16
N ALA A 154 -8.70 2.46 -1.52
CA ALA A 154 -8.53 2.07 -0.13
C ALA A 154 -7.40 2.85 0.53
N GLU A 155 -7.52 3.09 1.84
CA GLU A 155 -6.47 3.70 2.65
C GLU A 155 -6.45 3.08 4.05
N LYS A 156 -5.25 2.93 4.61
CA LYS A 156 -5.04 2.65 6.03
C LYS A 156 -3.80 3.41 6.48
N LYS A 157 -3.83 3.98 7.67
CA LYS A 157 -2.71 4.77 8.21
C LYS A 157 -2.52 4.54 9.70
N SER A 158 -1.31 4.80 10.16
CA SER A 158 -1.00 4.99 11.58
C SER A 158 -1.76 6.20 12.15
N SER A 159 -1.99 6.22 13.46
CA SER A 159 -2.81 7.23 14.15
C SER A 159 -2.28 8.67 14.05
N PHE A 160 -1.00 8.84 13.74
CA PHE A 160 -0.29 10.12 13.74
C PHE A 160 0.06 10.62 12.34
N PHE A 161 -0.21 9.83 11.28
CA PHE A 161 0.10 10.26 9.92
C PHE A 161 -0.75 11.46 9.48
N GLY A 162 -0.08 12.58 9.15
CA GLY A 162 -0.69 13.85 8.73
C GLY A 162 -1.11 14.79 9.86
N LYS A 163 -0.57 14.60 11.08
CA LYS A 163 -0.79 15.48 12.25
C LYS A 163 0.46 16.28 12.66
N LEU A 164 1.38 16.49 11.72
CA LEU A 164 2.61 17.27 11.90
C LEU A 164 2.39 18.71 11.47
#